data_AF-A0A1I4SMM8-F1
#
_entry.id   AF-A0A1I4SMM8-F1
#
_cell.length_a   1.000
_cell.length_b   1.000
_cell.length_c   1.000
_cell.angle_alpha   90.00
_cell.angle_beta   90.00
_cell.angle_gamma   90.00
#
_symmetry.space_group_name_H-M   'P 1'
#
loop_
_entity.id
_entity.type
_entity.pdbx_description
1 polymer ?
#
loop_
_entity_poly.entity_id
_entity_poly.type
_entity_poly.pdbx_seq_one_letter_code
_entity_poly.pdbx_strand_id
1 'polypeptide(L)' 'MKQTSIDKEILHVDYSREGIPESAKNFMPSVYRDGEVYHCILGTDKDTGIFGSGKSVDEAISEWDKSYQEKKHK' A
#
# COMPACT_ATOMS: atom_id res chain seq x y z
N MET A 1 19.85 -22.35 -12.28
CA MET A 1 20.04 -20.89 -12.09
C MET A 1 18.80 -20.38 -11.38
N LYS A 2 18.91 -19.85 -10.16
CA LYS A 2 17.75 -19.41 -9.36
C LYS A 2 17.27 -18.07 -9.90
N GLN A 3 16.37 -18.10 -10.87
CA GLN A 3 15.63 -16.93 -11.29
C GLN A 3 14.66 -16.58 -10.14
N THR A 4 15.09 -15.74 -9.21
CA THR A 4 14.16 -15.11 -8.26
C THR A 4 13.41 -14.02 -9.00
N SER A 5 12.55 -14.41 -9.93
CA SER A 5 11.50 -13.54 -10.43
C SER A 5 10.53 -13.38 -9.27
N ILE A 6 10.77 -12.39 -8.42
CA ILE A 6 9.71 -11.89 -7.57
C ILE A 6 8.78 -11.18 -8.55
N ASP A 7 7.82 -11.93 -9.07
CA ASP A 7 6.73 -11.42 -9.89
C ASP A 7 5.90 -10.53 -8.97
N LYS A 8 6.32 -9.26 -8.87
CA LYS A 8 5.59 -8.25 -8.10
C LYS A 8 4.41 -7.86 -8.96
N GLU A 9 3.29 -8.53 -8.74
CA GLU A 9 2.06 -8.24 -9.44
C GLU A 9 1.53 -6.90 -8.91
N ILE A 10 1.59 -5.86 -9.74
CA ILE A 10 0.98 -4.56 -9.40
C ILE A 10 -0.53 -4.75 -9.48
N LEU A 11 -1.20 -4.52 -8.36
CA LEU A 11 -2.64 -4.64 -8.26
C LEU A 11 -3.27 -3.28 -8.51
N HIS A 12 -4.18 -3.26 -9.49
CA HIS A 12 -5.01 -2.09 -9.71
C HIS A 12 -6.09 -2.04 -8.64
N VAL A 13 -5.98 -1.05 -7.74
CA VAL A 13 -6.96 -0.85 -6.67
C VAL A 13 -7.95 0.22 -7.09
N ASP A 14 -9.23 -0.13 -6.97
CA ASP A 14 -10.33 0.80 -7.25
C ASP A 14 -10.54 1.72 -6.04
N TYR A 15 -9.82 2.84 -6.01
CA TYR A 15 -9.90 3.83 -4.92
C TYR A 15 -11.26 4.55 -4.83
N SER A 16 -12.10 4.42 -5.87
CA SER A 16 -13.44 4.99 -5.89
C SER A 16 -14.47 4.18 -5.10
N ARG A 17 -14.16 2.94 -4.71
CA ARG A 17 -15.09 2.06 -3.97
C ARG A 17 -15.40 2.59 -2.56
N GLU A 18 -16.54 2.16 -2.03
CA GLU A 18 -16.89 2.36 -0.62
C GLU A 18 -15.98 1.53 0.29
N GLY A 19 -15.61 2.07 1.46
CA GLY A 19 -14.71 1.41 2.42
C GLY A 19 -13.22 1.77 2.32
N ILE A 20 -12.80 2.52 1.29
CA ILE A 20 -11.42 3.04 1.21
C ILE A 20 -11.30 4.33 2.06
N PRO A 21 -10.26 4.46 2.90
CA PRO A 21 -10.04 5.66 3.70
C PRO A 21 -9.76 6.89 2.83
N GLU A 22 -10.19 8.06 3.27
CA GLU A 22 -10.07 9.32 2.51
C GLU A 22 -8.62 9.62 2.10
N SER A 23 -7.65 9.31 2.97
CA SER A 23 -6.22 9.43 2.67
C SER A 23 -5.85 8.58 1.46
N ALA A 24 -6.25 7.31 1.44
CA ALA A 24 -5.94 6.41 0.32
C ALA A 24 -6.68 6.83 -0.96
N LYS A 25 -7.89 7.39 -0.86
CA LYS A 25 -8.61 7.97 -2.02
C LYS A 25 -7.89 9.18 -2.59
N ASN A 26 -7.38 10.04 -1.73
CA ASN A 26 -6.72 11.28 -2.13
C ASN A 26 -5.34 11.04 -2.75
N PHE A 27 -4.60 10.07 -2.22
CA PHE A 27 -3.23 9.80 -2.64
C PHE A 27 -3.09 8.63 -3.63
N MET A 28 -4.07 7.73 -3.70
CA MET A 28 -4.08 6.55 -4.57
C MET A 28 -2.75 5.78 -4.55
N PRO A 29 -2.35 5.20 -3.39
CA PRO A 29 -1.09 4.48 -3.27
C PRO A 29 -0.93 3.34 -4.29
N SER A 30 0.29 2.96 -4.58
CA SER A 30 0.54 1.77 -5.41
C SER A 30 0.46 0.53 -4.54
N VAL A 31 -0.38 -0.44 -4.93
CA VAL A 31 -0.45 -1.74 -4.27
C VAL A 31 0.19 -2.79 -5.15
N TYR A 32 1.05 -3.62 -4.58
CA TYR A 32 1.62 -4.77 -5.25
C TYR A 32 1.61 -5.97 -4.34
N ARG A 33 1.54 -7.15 -4.93
CA ARG A 33 1.61 -8.43 -4.23
C ARG A 33 3.03 -8.97 -4.29
N ASP A 34 3.53 -9.39 -3.13
CA ASP A 34 4.81 -10.08 -2.97
C ASP A 34 4.52 -11.45 -2.32
N GLY A 35 4.36 -12.47 -3.17
CA GLY A 35 4.00 -13.82 -2.73
C GLY A 35 2.60 -13.90 -2.09
N GLU A 36 2.55 -14.00 -0.77
CA GLU A 36 1.30 -14.08 0.02
C GLU A 36 0.95 -12.75 0.72
N VAL A 37 1.79 -11.74 0.58
CA VAL A 37 1.65 -10.44 1.25
C VAL A 37 1.33 -9.35 0.22
N TYR A 38 0.45 -8.45 0.60
CA TYR A 38 0.09 -7.26 -0.15
C TYR A 38 0.81 -6.07 0.45
N HIS A 39 1.44 -5.27 -0.38
CA HIS A 39 2.16 -4.07 0.02
C HIS A 39 1.51 -2.86 -0.62
N CYS A 40 1.27 -1.83 0.19
CA CYS A 40 0.71 -0.56 -0.21
C CYS A 40 1.76 0.53 0.04
N ILE A 41 2.18 1.24 -0.99
CA ILE A 41 3.25 2.24 -0.90
C ILE A 41 2.80 3.54 -1.56
N LEU A 42 3.02 4.64 -0.85
CA LEU A 42 2.94 5.99 -1.42
C LEU A 42 4.28 6.70 -1.28
N GLY A 43 4.86 7.08 -2.42
CA GLY A 43 6.11 7.82 -2.49
C GLY A 43 7.34 6.93 -2.39
N THR A 44 8.41 7.33 -3.07
CA THR A 44 9.72 6.63 -3.05
C THR A 44 10.67 7.19 -1.99
N ASP A 45 10.27 8.27 -1.32
CA ASP A 45 11.10 8.98 -0.35
C ASP A 45 11.05 8.31 1.02
N LYS A 46 12.18 8.17 1.71
CA LYS A 46 12.21 7.49 3.02
C LYS A 46 11.62 8.35 4.14
N ASP A 47 11.70 9.66 4.00
CA ASP A 47 11.19 10.61 5.01
C ASP A 47 9.67 10.81 4.88
N THR A 48 9.17 10.92 3.65
CA THR A 48 7.74 11.17 3.39
C THR A 48 6.95 9.93 2.96
N GLY A 49 7.65 8.83 2.65
CA GLY A 49 7.04 7.59 2.22
C GLY A 49 6.19 6.97 3.33
N ILE A 50 5.00 6.56 2.93
CA ILE A 50 4.08 5.79 3.75
C ILE A 50 3.99 4.38 3.16
N PHE A 51 4.12 3.39 4.04
CA PHE A 51 4.18 1.99 3.69
C PHE A 51 3.16 1.24 4.54
N GLY A 52 2.38 0.36 3.92
CA GLY A 52 1.49 -0.56 4.59
C GLY A 52 1.64 -1.96 4.01
N SER A 53 1.35 -2.97 4.81
CA SER A 53 1.40 -4.36 4.38
C SER A 53 0.31 -5.16 5.05
N GLY A 54 -0.22 -6.19 4.37
CA GLY A 54 -1.27 -7.03 4.90
C GLY A 54 -1.42 -8.34 4.13
N LYS A 55 -2.31 -9.22 4.59
CA LYS A 55 -2.63 -10.47 3.86
C LYS A 55 -3.70 -10.26 2.80
N SER A 56 -4.26 -9.06 2.73
CA SER A 56 -5.23 -8.62 1.72
C SER A 56 -4.96 -7.16 1.34
N VAL A 57 -5.48 -6.74 0.18
CA VAL A 57 -5.43 -5.34 -0.28
C VAL A 57 -6.02 -4.38 0.78
N ASP A 58 -7.17 -4.74 1.37
CA ASP A 58 -7.80 -3.94 2.43
C ASP A 58 -6.89 -3.76 3.65
N GLU A 59 -6.27 -4.83 4.13
CA GLU A 59 -5.34 -4.75 5.26
C GLU A 59 -4.13 -3.89 4.93
N ALA A 60 -3.56 -4.04 3.73
CA ALA A 60 -2.42 -3.23 3.30
C ALA A 60 -2.77 -1.74 3.21
N ILE A 61 -3.97 -1.41 2.75
CA ILE A 61 -4.47 -0.02 2.69
C ILE A 61 -4.78 0.52 4.08
N SER A 62 -5.40 -0.27 4.96
CA SER A 62 -5.64 0.13 6.35
C SER A 62 -4.33 0.38 7.11
N GLU A 63 -3.34 -0.49 6.95
CA GLU A 63 -2.03 -0.32 7.60
C GLU A 63 -1.29 0.91 7.05
N TRP A 64 -1.43 1.16 5.75
CA TRP A 64 -0.92 2.35 5.09
C TRP A 64 -1.60 3.62 5.63
N ASP A 65 -2.91 3.62 5.78
CA ASP A 65 -3.65 4.78 6.33
C ASP A 65 -3.27 5.05 7.79
N LYS A 66 -3.15 4.01 8.63
CA LYS A 66 -2.63 4.18 10.00
C LYS A 66 -1.27 4.86 10.00
N SER A 67 -0.33 4.37 9.19
CA SER A 67 1.01 4.94 9.07
C SER A 67 0.95 6.40 8.59
N TYR A 68 0.04 6.73 7.68
CA TYR A 68 -0.21 8.10 7.23
C TYR A 68 -0.73 8.99 8.36
N GLN A 69 -1.72 8.54 9.14
CA GLN A 69 -2.25 9.29 10.29
C GLN A 69 -1.16 9.50 11.35
N GLU A 70 -0.37 8.47 11.67
CA GLU A 70 0.74 8.56 12.62
C GLU A 70 1.78 9.59 12.17
N LYS A 71 2.14 9.63 10.88
CA LYS A 71 3.06 10.64 10.35
C LYS A 71 2.46 12.05 10.36
N LYS A 72 1.17 12.19 10.05
CA LYS A 72 0.47 13.48 10.02
C LYS A 72 0.39 14.12 11.42
N HIS A 73 0.37 13.30 12.47
CA HIS A 73 0.30 13.74 13.86
C HIS A 73 1.66 14.00 14.52
N LYS A 74 2.77 13.85 13.79
CA LYS A 74 4.13 14.04 14.29
C LYS A 74 4.74 15.35 13.76
#